data_AF-A0A2V5XHX6-F1
#
_entry.id   AF-A0A2V5XHX6-F1
#
_cell.length_a   1.000
_cell.length_b   1.000
_cell.length_c   1.000
_cell.angle_alpha   90.00
_cell.angle_beta   90.00
_cell.angle_gamma   90.00
#
_symmetry.space_group_name_H-M   'P 1'
#
loop_
_entity.id
_entity.type
_entity.pdbx_description
1 polymer ?
#
loop_
_entity_poly.entity_id
_entity_poly.type
_entity_poly.pdbx_seq_one_letter_code
_entity_poly.pdbx_strand_id
1 'polypeptide(L)'
;MADYETHEHDVLVIGAGGAGLRAAIEASAAGAEVGLVCKSLLGKAHTVMAEGGIAAALANVDERDNWKVHFADTMRGGQYVNQWRMA
;
A
#
# COMPACT_ATOMS: atom_id res chain seq x y z
N MET A 1 -12.67 24.74 26.99
CA MET A 1 -11.68 24.12 26.08
C MET A 1 -11.97 22.65 26.14
N ALA A 2 -12.21 21.96 25.02
CA ALA A 2 -12.51 20.53 25.09
C ALA A 2 -11.26 19.80 25.62
N ASP A 3 -11.44 18.92 26.60
CA ASP A 3 -10.37 18.03 27.03
C ASP A 3 -10.10 17.03 25.90
N TYR A 4 -8.83 16.89 25.53
CA TYR A 4 -8.38 15.94 24.52
C TYR A 4 -7.46 14.91 25.15
N GLU A 5 -7.64 13.65 24.77
CA GLU A 5 -6.70 12.57 25.08
C GLU A 5 -5.53 12.61 24.09
N THR A 6 -4.30 12.40 24.58
CA THR A 6 -3.08 12.39 23.77
C THR A 6 -2.41 11.02 23.87
N HIS A 7 -2.04 10.45 22.73
CA HIS A 7 -1.29 9.21 22.63
C HIS A 7 0.02 9.47 21.86
N GLU A 8 1.15 9.04 22.41
CA GLU A 8 2.46 9.13 21.76
C GLU A 8 2.78 7.83 21.03
N HIS A 9 3.27 7.94 19.80
CA HIS A 9 3.75 6.83 18.98
C HIS A 9 4.88 7.34 18.08
N ASP A 10 5.85 6.48 17.74
CA ASP A 10 6.91 6.83 16.79
C ASP A 10 6.35 7.05 15.38
N VAL A 11 5.36 6.25 14.99
CA VAL A 11 4.70 6.32 13.68
C VAL A 11 3.18 6.27 13.85
N LEU A 12 2.49 7.24 13.25
CA LEU A 12 1.04 7.25 13.14
C LEU A 12 0.61 6.90 11.70
N VAL A 13 -0.10 5.79 11.54
CA VAL A 13 -0.69 5.37 10.27
C VAL A 13 -2.19 5.69 10.27
N ILE A 14 -2.62 6.51 9.31
CA ILE A 14 -4.02 6.88 9.13
C ILE A 14 -4.60 6.12 7.94
N GLY A 15 -5.40 5.08 8.24
CA GLY A 15 -6.12 4.26 7.28
C GLY A 15 -5.70 2.78 7.33
N ALA A 16 -6.61 1.90 7.70
CA ALA A 16 -6.38 0.45 7.79
C ALA A 16 -6.78 -0.30 6.50
N GLY A 17 -6.41 0.25 5.34
CA GLY A 17 -6.46 -0.46 4.05
C GLY A 17 -5.20 -1.29 3.82
N GLY A 18 -5.07 -1.93 2.64
CA GLY A 18 -3.90 -2.75 2.32
C GLY A 18 -2.56 -2.00 2.48
N ALA A 19 -2.48 -0.77 1.99
CA ALA A 19 -1.28 0.06 2.10
C ALA A 19 -0.93 0.41 3.56
N GLY A 20 -1.89 0.90 4.34
CA GLY A 20 -1.65 1.30 5.72
C GLY A 20 -1.33 0.13 6.64
N LEU A 21 -2.00 -1.02 6.46
CA LEU A 21 -1.67 -2.23 7.22
C LEU A 21 -0.26 -2.74 6.89
N ARG A 22 0.12 -2.78 5.60
CA ARG A 22 1.49 -3.18 5.21
C ARG A 22 2.54 -2.23 5.79
N ALA A 23 2.28 -0.92 5.75
CA ALA A 23 3.16 0.09 6.34
C ALA A 23 3.28 -0.06 7.87
N ALA A 24 2.16 -0.25 8.57
CA ALA A 24 2.15 -0.45 10.02
C ALA A 24 2.92 -1.71 10.44
N ILE A 25 2.76 -2.81 9.70
CA ILE A 25 3.49 -4.07 9.96
C ILE A 25 4.99 -3.87 9.74
N GLU A 26 5.42 -3.23 8.65
CA GLU A 26 6.86 -2.99 8.41
C GLU A 26 7.47 -2.05 9.44
N ALA A 27 6.79 -0.95 9.78
CA ALA A 27 7.28 -0.01 10.80
C ALA A 27 7.42 -0.70 12.17
N SER A 28 6.43 -1.50 12.56
CA SER A 28 6.49 -2.28 13.80
C SER A 28 7.60 -3.34 13.76
N ALA A 29 7.80 -4.02 12.64
CA ALA A 29 8.89 -4.98 12.45
C ALA A 29 10.28 -4.33 12.53
N ALA A 30 10.38 -3.05 12.16
CA ALA A 30 11.58 -2.23 12.32
C ALA A 30 11.78 -1.71 13.77
N GLY A 31 10.87 -2.03 14.69
CA GLY A 31 10.97 -1.70 16.11
C GLY A 31 10.27 -0.40 16.52
N ALA A 32 9.52 0.25 15.63
CA ALA A 32 8.77 1.46 15.96
C ALA A 32 7.49 1.13 16.75
N GLU A 33 7.12 2.00 17.69
CA GLU A 33 5.78 2.02 18.26
C GLU A 33 4.80 2.65 17.25
N VAL A 34 3.83 1.86 16.78
CA VAL A 34 2.93 2.27 15.70
C VAL A 34 1.49 2.46 16.20
N GLY A 35 0.98 3.68 16.06
CA GLY A 35 -0.45 3.97 16.15
C GLY A 35 -1.14 3.74 14.81
N LEU A 36 -2.19 2.91 14.77
CA LEU A 36 -3.01 2.70 13.57
C LEU A 36 -4.42 3.20 13.82
N VAL A 37 -4.86 4.17 13.02
CA VAL A 37 -6.20 4.75 13.13
C VAL A 37 -7.00 4.48 11.86
N CYS A 38 -8.26 4.07 12.00
CA CYS A 38 -9.17 3.94 10.87
C CYS A 38 -10.57 4.42 11.22
N LYS A 39 -11.27 4.97 10.23
CA LYS A 39 -12.60 5.60 10.42
C LYS A 39 -13.74 4.62 10.66
N SER A 40 -13.53 3.33 10.42
CA SER A 40 -14.57 2.31 10.38
C SER A 40 -14.02 0.99 10.91
N LEU A 41 -14.81 -0.07 10.85
CA LEU A 41 -14.42 -1.38 11.33
C LEU A 41 -13.17 -1.89 10.60
N LEU A 42 -12.21 -2.40 11.37
CA LEU A 42 -11.02 -3.05 10.84
C LEU A 42 -11.42 -4.19 9.88
N GLY A 43 -10.75 -4.28 8.73
CA GLY A 43 -11.08 -5.25 7.67
C GLY A 43 -12.25 -4.86 6.76
N LYS A 44 -12.87 -3.68 6.95
CA LYS A 44 -13.89 -3.12 6.03
C LYS A 44 -13.36 -1.99 5.13
N ALA A 45 -12.04 -1.83 5.04
CA ALA A 45 -11.45 -0.92 4.06
C ALA A 45 -11.73 -1.42 2.63
N HIS A 46 -11.83 -0.51 1.66
CA HIS A 46 -12.25 -0.85 0.29
C HIS A 46 -11.32 -1.84 -0.42
N THR A 47 -10.09 -2.03 0.06
CA THR A 47 -9.19 -3.12 -0.38
C THR A 47 -9.88 -4.50 -0.34
N VAL A 48 -10.84 -4.74 0.57
CA VAL A 48 -11.60 -6.00 0.64
C VAL A 48 -12.47 -6.27 -0.58
N MET A 49 -12.79 -5.24 -1.36
CA MET A 49 -13.62 -5.35 -2.56
C MET A 49 -12.79 -5.56 -3.84
N ALA A 50 -11.48 -5.72 -3.74
CA ALA A 50 -10.63 -6.00 -4.90
C ALA A 50 -10.81 -7.46 -5.37
N GLU A 51 -11.06 -7.66 -6.67
CA GLU A 51 -11.38 -8.98 -7.24
C GLU A 51 -10.28 -9.54 -8.16
N GLY A 52 -9.81 -8.75 -9.13
CA GLY A 52 -8.98 -9.25 -10.23
C GLY A 52 -7.60 -9.80 -9.83
N GLY A 53 -7.01 -9.28 -8.75
CA GLY A 53 -5.70 -9.70 -8.25
C GLY A 53 -4.66 -8.57 -8.24
N ILE A 54 -3.38 -8.95 -8.16
CA ILE A 54 -2.23 -8.05 -8.19
C ILE A 54 -1.33 -8.41 -9.37
N ALA A 55 -1.00 -7.43 -10.20
CA ALA A 55 -0.09 -7.63 -11.33
C ALA A 55 1.36 -7.69 -10.82
N ALA A 56 2.09 -8.75 -11.17
CA ALA A 56 3.51 -8.91 -10.84
C ALA A 56 4.20 -9.73 -11.93
N ALA A 57 5.41 -9.31 -12.31
CA ALA A 57 6.22 -9.98 -13.33
C ALA A 57 6.91 -11.24 -12.76
N LEU A 58 6.12 -12.29 -12.52
CA LEU A 58 6.57 -13.53 -11.88
C LEU A 58 6.96 -14.63 -12.87
N ALA A 59 6.66 -14.46 -14.16
CA ALA A 59 6.92 -15.47 -15.20
C ALA A 59 6.30 -16.86 -14.94
N ASN A 60 5.29 -16.97 -14.07
CA ASN A 60 4.61 -18.23 -13.77
C ASN A 60 3.73 -18.75 -14.92
N VAL A 61 3.32 -17.86 -15.84
CA VAL A 61 2.39 -18.19 -16.95
C VAL A 61 3.07 -18.00 -18.31
N ASP A 62 3.90 -16.96 -18.46
CA ASP A 62 4.69 -16.70 -19.67
C ASP A 62 6.14 -16.49 -19.28
N GLU A 63 7.05 -17.33 -19.77
CA GLU A 63 8.49 -17.28 -19.46
C GLU A 63 9.17 -16.01 -19.98
N ARG A 64 8.53 -15.28 -20.91
CA ARG A 64 9.04 -14.02 -21.46
C ARG A 64 8.72 -12.82 -20.56
N ASP A 65 7.86 -13.02 -19.57
CA ASP A 65 7.47 -11.98 -18.62
C ASP A 65 8.67 -11.51 -17.80
N ASN A 66 8.79 -10.19 -17.65
CA ASN A 66 9.84 -9.56 -16.88
C ASN A 66 9.46 -8.12 -16.53
N TRP A 67 10.13 -7.58 -15.53
CA TRP A 67 9.82 -6.25 -15.00
C TRP A 67 9.91 -5.13 -16.05
N LYS A 68 10.76 -5.25 -17.09
CA LYS A 68 10.88 -4.21 -18.13
C LYS A 68 9.62 -4.14 -18.99
N VAL A 69 9.01 -5.27 -19.28
CA VAL A 69 7.72 -5.34 -19.99
C VAL A 69 6.63 -4.70 -19.13
N HIS A 70 6.52 -5.11 -17.86
CA HIS A 70 5.57 -4.54 -16.90
C HIS A 70 5.72 -3.01 -16.75
N PHE A 71 6.96 -2.53 -16.65
CA PHE A 71 7.27 -1.10 -16.59
C PHE A 71 6.84 -0.36 -17.86
N ALA A 72 7.17 -0.90 -19.04
CA ALA A 72 6.79 -0.31 -20.32
C ALA A 72 5.26 -0.23 -20.47
N ASP A 73 4.54 -1.27 -20.07
CA ASP A 73 3.07 -1.31 -20.09
C ASP A 73 2.46 -0.31 -19.11
N THR A 74 3.05 -0.14 -17.93
CA THR A 74 2.61 0.85 -16.93
C THR A 74 2.81 2.28 -17.45
N MET A 75 3.97 2.57 -18.06
CA MET A 75 4.25 3.87 -18.67
C MET A 75 3.31 4.18 -19.84
N ARG A 76 3.08 3.20 -20.71
CA ARG A 76 2.13 3.33 -21.82
C ARG A 76 0.69 3.52 -21.32
N GLY A 77 0.27 2.75 -20.32
CA GLY A 77 -1.08 2.82 -19.73
C GLY A 77 -1.36 4.17 -19.07
N GLY A 78 -0.35 4.74 -18.41
CA GLY A 78 -0.41 6.10 -17.86
C GLY A 78 -0.09 7.21 -18.88
N GLN A 79 -0.17 6.93 -20.18
CA GLN A 79 0.03 7.92 -21.26
C GLN A 79 1.34 8.72 -21.14
N TYR A 80 2.37 8.13 -20.53
CA TYR A 80 3.67 8.75 -20.26
C TYR A 80 3.63 10.02 -19.37
N VAL A 81 2.54 10.25 -18.62
CA VAL A 81 2.49 11.32 -17.60
C VAL A 81 2.89 10.85 -16.20
N ASN A 82 3.19 9.56 -16.05
CA ASN A 82 3.65 8.97 -14.80
C ASN A 82 5.05 9.50 -14.40
N GLN A 83 5.31 9.57 -13.10
CA GLN A 83 6.66 9.73 -12.56
C GLN A 83 7.43 8.43 -12.71
N TRP A 84 8.19 8.27 -13.79
CA TRP A 84 8.90 7.03 -14.12
C TRP A 84 9.91 6.56 -13.06
N ARG A 85 10.38 7.45 -12.18
CA ARG A 85 11.27 7.08 -11.06
C ARG A 85 10.55 6.36 -9.92
N MET A 86 9.21 6.39 -9.91
CA MET A 86 8.37 5.70 -8.93
C MET A 86 7.77 4.39 -9.47
N ALA A 87 8.09 4.04 -10.72
CA ALA A 87 7.61 2.84 -11.40
C ALA A 87 8.65 1.73 -11.40
#